data_AF-A0A9P8JZ24-F1
#
_entry.id   AF-A0A9P8JZ24-F1
#
_cell.length_a   1.000
_cell.length_b   1.000
_cell.length_c   1.000
_cell.angle_alpha   90.00
_cell.angle_beta   90.00
_cell.angle_gamma   90.00
#
_symmetry.space_group_name_H-M   'P 1'
#
loop_
_entity.id
_entity.type
_entity.pdbx_description
1 polymer ?
#
loop_
_entity_poly.entity_id
_entity_poly.type
_entity_poly.pdbx_seq_one_letter_code
_entity_poly.pdbx_strand_id
1 'polypeptide(L)'
;MSSSYETQAVQHGPPYAPTTAAVGGRPTIDTDIPAISVYLLLYIGGAIGNMTIFQMNRRKGHKFLASWAMFGFCMARIVSCVLRIAWTTRIQNARLAIAASIFLNLGVMVVYAVVLVLASRILRATQPRLGWNPTLRKAIKISYIGIIVVVILLLSFIIASVETLNQGIRTASLWVQRASNLYLLLLNCIAPIFLLFSCVLPTDPEAENFGSCSMRTKQILLGVASFFSLFISGFRCGTIWATPRPASDPAWYDHRALFYIVLLGFEIVVIYLFIFARFDQKFWVPNGSQGPGGYSGRNQKEGKGVAEKERAFDSDVQSV
;
A
#
# COMPACT_ATOMS: atom_id res chain seq x y z
N MET A 1 -0.96 32.83 46.34
CA MET A 1 -1.26 31.47 45.84
C MET A 1 -2.45 31.56 44.89
N SER A 2 -2.16 31.83 43.62
CA SER A 2 -3.14 32.06 42.57
C SER A 2 -3.46 30.71 41.93
N SER A 3 -4.60 30.12 42.26
CA SER A 3 -5.09 28.91 41.61
C SER A 3 -5.62 29.30 40.22
N SER A 4 -4.87 28.93 39.19
CA SER A 4 -5.27 29.06 37.80
C SER A 4 -6.39 28.06 37.51
N TYR A 5 -7.62 28.57 37.44
CA TYR A 5 -8.76 27.89 36.84
C TYR A 5 -8.46 27.63 35.36
N GLU A 6 -7.93 26.44 35.05
CA GLU A 6 -7.91 25.93 33.69
C GLU A 6 -9.36 25.73 33.23
N THR A 7 -9.75 26.55 32.26
CA THR A 7 -11.00 26.47 31.52
C THR A 7 -11.14 25.08 30.88
N GLN A 8 -11.75 24.13 31.58
CA GLN A 8 -12.24 22.89 30.97
C GLN A 8 -13.33 23.29 29.98
N ALA A 9 -12.98 23.39 28.70
CA ALA A 9 -13.94 23.52 27.63
C ALA A 9 -14.95 22.37 27.74
N VAL A 10 -16.23 22.72 27.93
CA VAL A 10 -17.35 21.78 27.97
C VAL A 10 -17.31 20.92 26.72
N GLN A 11 -16.88 19.65 26.85
CA GLN A 11 -16.93 18.71 25.73
C GLN A 11 -18.37 18.28 25.53
N HIS A 12 -18.99 18.74 24.43
CA HIS A 12 -20.20 18.11 23.92
C HIS A 12 -19.94 16.64 23.63
N GLY A 13 -20.99 15.80 23.73
CA GLY A 13 -20.92 14.35 23.65
C GLY A 13 -20.15 13.80 22.43
N PRO A 14 -19.85 12.48 22.42
CA PRO A 14 -18.94 11.88 21.46
C PRO A 14 -19.35 12.13 19.99
N PRO A 15 -18.39 12.20 19.04
CA PRO A 15 -16.96 11.90 19.20
C PRO A 15 -16.13 13.07 19.75
N TYR A 16 -15.20 12.73 20.64
CA TYR A 16 -14.27 13.67 21.25
C TYR A 16 -13.08 13.95 20.32
N ALA A 17 -12.75 15.23 20.14
CA ALA A 17 -11.62 15.64 19.31
C ALA A 17 -10.29 15.16 19.93
N PRO A 18 -9.32 14.66 19.12
CA PRO A 18 -8.00 14.32 19.60
C PRO A 18 -7.30 15.54 20.23
N THR A 19 -6.73 15.38 21.42
CA THR A 19 -5.99 16.45 22.13
C THR A 19 -4.51 16.48 21.76
N THR A 20 -4.01 15.44 21.11
CA THR A 20 -2.62 15.30 20.67
C THR A 20 -2.39 15.93 19.30
N ALA A 21 -1.19 16.44 19.06
CA ALA A 21 -0.74 16.84 17.74
C ALA A 21 -0.80 15.64 16.78
N ALA A 22 -1.28 15.90 15.56
CA ALA A 22 -1.29 14.93 14.47
C ALA A 22 -0.42 15.48 13.35
N VAL A 23 0.18 14.59 12.55
CA VAL A 23 1.00 14.97 11.41
C VAL A 23 0.19 15.83 10.44
N GLY A 24 0.72 17.01 10.13
CA GLY A 24 0.04 18.02 9.32
C GLY A 24 -0.86 18.97 10.10
N GLY A 25 -0.91 18.83 11.42
CA GLY A 25 -1.57 19.72 12.35
C GLY A 25 -3.04 20.00 12.04
N ARG A 26 -3.52 21.13 12.57
CA ARG A 26 -4.83 21.69 12.22
C ARG A 26 -4.73 22.37 10.85
N PRO A 27 -5.60 22.02 9.90
CA PRO A 27 -5.52 22.58 8.56
C PRO A 27 -6.12 24.01 8.53
N THR A 28 -5.56 24.88 7.70
CA THR A 28 -5.95 26.27 7.51
C THR A 28 -6.37 26.53 6.07
N ILE A 29 -7.29 27.46 5.90
CA ILE A 29 -7.90 27.80 4.61
C ILE A 29 -6.84 28.24 3.59
N ASP A 30 -5.97 29.17 3.97
CA ASP A 30 -5.06 29.84 3.02
C ASP A 30 -3.98 28.92 2.45
N THR A 31 -3.48 27.97 3.24
CA THR A 31 -2.36 27.11 2.83
C THR A 31 -2.80 25.72 2.40
N ASP A 32 -3.77 25.11 3.10
CA ASP A 32 -4.10 23.70 2.88
C ASP A 32 -5.07 23.53 1.70
N ILE A 33 -5.97 24.48 1.44
CA ILE A 33 -6.91 24.36 0.30
C ILE A 33 -6.16 24.36 -1.04
N PRO A 34 -5.24 25.31 -1.34
CA PRO A 34 -4.51 25.30 -2.60
C PRO A 34 -3.66 24.02 -2.74
N ALA A 35 -2.92 23.64 -1.70
CA ALA A 35 -2.06 22.47 -1.73
C ALA A 35 -2.86 21.17 -1.95
N ILE A 36 -3.91 20.92 -1.14
CA ILE A 36 -4.73 19.71 -1.26
C ILE A 36 -5.46 19.68 -2.60
N SER A 37 -5.87 20.82 -3.17
CA SER A 37 -6.50 20.86 -4.50
C SER A 37 -5.57 20.34 -5.59
N VAL A 38 -4.28 20.67 -5.55
CA VAL A 38 -3.28 20.12 -6.47
C VAL A 38 -3.15 18.61 -6.29
N TYR A 39 -3.01 18.12 -5.06
CA TYR A 39 -2.95 16.68 -4.78
C TYR A 39 -4.23 15.96 -5.22
N LEU A 40 -5.40 16.55 -5.01
CA LEU A 40 -6.69 16.02 -5.43
C LEU A 40 -6.74 15.81 -6.94
N LEU A 41 -6.31 16.80 -7.73
CA LEU A 41 -6.23 16.67 -9.19
C LEU A 41 -5.25 15.56 -9.61
N LEU A 42 -4.10 15.46 -8.96
CA LEU A 42 -3.13 14.39 -9.22
C LEU A 42 -3.70 13.00 -8.88
N TYR A 43 -4.42 12.84 -7.77
CA TYR A 43 -5.07 11.57 -7.44
C TYR A 43 -6.23 11.24 -8.40
N ILE A 44 -6.98 12.24 -8.88
CA ILE A 44 -7.99 12.04 -9.93
C ILE A 44 -7.32 11.55 -11.23
N GLY A 45 -6.24 12.20 -11.66
CA GLY A 45 -5.45 11.76 -12.81
C GLY A 45 -4.92 10.33 -12.63
N GLY A 46 -4.40 10.01 -11.44
CA GLY A 46 -3.95 8.67 -11.08
C GLY A 46 -5.07 7.62 -11.11
N ALA A 47 -6.27 7.97 -10.64
CA ALA A 47 -7.45 7.11 -10.66
C ALA A 47 -7.90 6.82 -12.10
N ILE A 48 -8.03 7.87 -12.92
CA ILE A 48 -8.38 7.76 -14.35
C ILE A 48 -7.36 6.89 -15.07
N GLY A 49 -6.06 7.13 -14.85
CA GLY A 49 -4.99 6.35 -15.47
C GLY A 49 -5.05 4.86 -15.11
N ASN A 50 -5.10 4.54 -13.81
CA ASN A 50 -5.18 3.13 -13.36
C ASN A 50 -6.46 2.43 -13.81
N MET A 51 -7.61 3.12 -13.78
CA MET A 51 -8.88 2.55 -14.25
C MET A 51 -8.87 2.32 -15.76
N THR A 52 -8.34 3.26 -16.53
CA THR A 52 -8.19 3.13 -17.99
C THR A 52 -7.32 1.93 -18.34
N ILE A 53 -6.15 1.81 -17.67
CA ILE A 53 -5.24 0.67 -17.84
C ILE A 53 -5.94 -0.65 -17.50
N PHE A 54 -6.67 -0.70 -16.38
CA PHE A 54 -7.39 -1.89 -15.97
C PHE A 54 -8.48 -2.29 -16.98
N GLN A 55 -9.26 -1.33 -17.48
CA GLN A 55 -10.31 -1.59 -18.48
C GLN A 55 -9.72 -2.08 -19.80
N MET A 56 -8.66 -1.42 -20.31
CA MET A 56 -7.97 -1.84 -21.53
C MET A 56 -7.44 -3.27 -21.42
N ASN A 57 -6.85 -3.62 -20.28
CA ASN A 57 -6.32 -4.96 -20.04
C ASN A 57 -7.44 -6.00 -19.91
N ARG A 58 -8.54 -5.65 -19.20
CA ARG A 58 -9.71 -6.52 -19.08
C ARG A 58 -10.34 -6.84 -20.44
N ARG A 59 -10.42 -5.85 -21.36
CA ARG A 59 -10.91 -6.05 -22.74
C ARG A 59 -10.04 -7.03 -23.53
N LYS A 60 -8.75 -7.13 -23.21
CA LYS A 60 -7.80 -8.07 -23.81
C LYS A 60 -7.71 -9.41 -23.06
N GLY A 61 -8.57 -9.66 -22.07
CA GLY A 61 -8.50 -10.85 -21.21
C GLY A 61 -7.34 -10.85 -20.20
N HIS A 62 -6.57 -9.77 -20.11
CA HIS A 62 -5.43 -9.63 -19.21
C HIS A 62 -5.91 -9.12 -17.84
N LYS A 63 -6.14 -10.02 -16.89
CA LYS A 63 -6.54 -9.64 -15.53
C LYS A 63 -5.32 -9.24 -14.70
N PHE A 64 -5.20 -7.95 -14.37
CA PHE A 64 -4.12 -7.44 -13.53
C PHE A 64 -4.70 -6.69 -12.31
N LEU A 65 -4.91 -7.43 -11.22
CA LEU A 65 -5.57 -6.95 -10.00
C LEU A 65 -4.84 -5.78 -9.32
N ALA A 66 -3.52 -5.65 -9.50
CA ALA A 66 -2.77 -4.58 -8.86
C ALA A 66 -3.12 -3.18 -9.42
N SER A 67 -3.46 -3.04 -10.72
CA SER A 67 -3.98 -1.75 -11.23
C SER A 67 -5.34 -1.40 -10.63
N TRP A 68 -6.18 -2.40 -10.38
CA TRP A 68 -7.46 -2.18 -9.71
C TRP A 68 -7.28 -1.75 -8.25
N ALA A 69 -6.32 -2.37 -7.54
CA ALA A 69 -5.94 -1.93 -6.19
C ALA A 69 -5.41 -0.49 -6.18
N MET A 70 -4.53 -0.12 -7.11
CA MET A 70 -4.03 1.27 -7.23
C MET A 70 -5.12 2.28 -7.57
N PHE A 71 -6.15 1.89 -8.35
CA PHE A 71 -7.35 2.70 -8.53
C PHE A 71 -8.09 2.91 -7.19
N GLY A 72 -8.34 1.83 -6.44
CA GLY A 72 -8.97 1.91 -5.12
C GLY A 72 -8.19 2.80 -4.14
N PHE A 73 -6.85 2.73 -4.19
CA PHE A 73 -5.97 3.62 -3.44
C PHE A 73 -6.19 5.10 -3.81
N CYS A 74 -6.21 5.44 -5.11
CA CYS A 74 -6.47 6.80 -5.56
C CYS A 74 -7.86 7.29 -5.12
N MET A 75 -8.89 6.44 -5.17
CA MET A 75 -10.23 6.77 -4.68
C MET A 75 -10.25 7.07 -3.17
N ALA A 76 -9.56 6.26 -2.37
CA ALA A 76 -9.43 6.52 -0.93
C ALA A 76 -8.74 7.87 -0.67
N ARG A 77 -7.75 8.25 -1.50
CA ARG A 77 -7.05 9.53 -1.40
C ARG A 77 -7.88 10.72 -1.84
N ILE A 78 -8.71 10.57 -2.88
CA ILE A 78 -9.68 11.58 -3.31
C ILE A 78 -10.64 11.89 -2.15
N VAL A 79 -11.25 10.85 -1.56
CA VAL A 79 -12.18 11.01 -0.42
C VAL A 79 -11.47 11.67 0.76
N SER A 80 -10.25 11.22 1.08
CA SER A 80 -9.44 11.82 2.14
C SER A 80 -9.16 13.32 1.91
N CYS A 81 -8.79 13.71 0.69
CA CYS A 81 -8.53 15.10 0.32
C CYS A 81 -9.81 15.95 0.44
N VAL A 82 -10.95 15.46 -0.06
CA VAL A 82 -12.24 16.14 0.05
C VAL A 82 -12.64 16.34 1.51
N LEU A 83 -12.49 15.30 2.35
CA LEU A 83 -12.78 15.41 3.79
C LEU A 83 -11.84 16.39 4.50
N ARG A 84 -10.57 16.44 4.10
CA ARG A 84 -9.58 17.38 4.67
C ARG A 84 -9.86 18.82 4.27
N ILE A 85 -10.31 19.08 3.02
CA ILE A 85 -10.81 20.39 2.58
C ILE A 85 -12.09 20.76 3.34
N ALA A 86 -13.04 19.83 3.50
CA ALA A 86 -14.25 20.09 4.27
C ALA A 86 -13.91 20.45 5.74
N TRP A 87 -12.90 19.79 6.32
CA TRP A 87 -12.43 20.08 7.67
C TRP A 87 -11.81 21.47 7.81
N THR A 88 -11.12 22.02 6.80
CA THR A 88 -10.57 23.40 6.87
C THR A 88 -11.67 24.44 7.01
N THR A 89 -12.81 24.24 6.34
CA THR A 89 -13.96 25.16 6.40
C THR A 89 -14.80 25.00 7.68
N ARG A 90 -14.68 23.86 8.36
CA ARG A 90 -15.47 23.54 9.56
C ARG A 90 -14.61 22.88 10.65
N ILE A 91 -13.64 23.63 11.16
CA ILE A 91 -12.58 23.09 12.01
C ILE A 91 -13.06 22.48 13.34
N GLN A 92 -14.21 22.95 13.84
CA GLN A 92 -14.83 22.46 15.08
C GLN A 92 -15.49 21.07 14.92
N ASN A 93 -15.71 20.60 13.69
CA ASN A 93 -16.36 19.31 13.44
C ASN A 93 -15.35 18.15 13.55
N ALA A 94 -15.24 17.56 14.74
CA ALA A 94 -14.36 16.42 15.02
C ALA A 94 -14.62 15.22 14.08
N ARG A 95 -15.88 14.98 13.67
CA ARG A 95 -16.26 13.89 12.76
C ARG A 95 -15.52 13.97 11.41
N LEU A 96 -15.38 15.16 10.84
CA LEU A 96 -14.67 15.35 9.57
C LEU A 96 -13.17 15.08 9.73
N ALA A 97 -12.57 15.54 10.82
CA ALA A 97 -11.16 15.30 11.14
C ALA A 97 -10.84 13.81 11.28
N ILE A 98 -11.70 13.09 12.01
CA ILE A 98 -11.58 11.65 12.25
C ILE A 98 -11.75 10.87 10.95
N ALA A 99 -12.80 11.18 10.17
CA ALA A 99 -13.04 10.55 8.88
C ALA A 99 -11.88 10.77 7.90
N ALA A 100 -11.36 12.00 7.79
CA ALA A 100 -10.21 12.29 6.94
C ALA A 100 -8.98 11.45 7.34
N SER A 101 -8.72 11.34 8.64
CA SER A 101 -7.60 10.56 9.19
C SER A 101 -7.74 9.05 8.94
N ILE A 102 -8.96 8.52 9.05
CA ILE A 102 -9.26 7.11 8.73
C ILE A 102 -8.90 6.79 7.28
N PHE A 103 -9.36 7.60 6.32
CA PHE A 103 -9.04 7.38 4.90
C PHE A 103 -7.55 7.58 4.58
N LEU A 104 -6.88 8.54 5.24
CA LEU A 104 -5.42 8.71 5.14
C LEU A 104 -4.68 7.44 5.57
N ASN A 105 -5.11 6.82 6.67
CA ASN A 105 -4.49 5.60 7.20
C ASN A 105 -4.81 4.38 6.33
N LEU A 106 -6.06 4.23 5.87
CA LEU A 106 -6.50 3.08 5.08
C LEU A 106 -5.87 3.07 3.69
N GLY A 107 -5.76 4.23 3.04
CA GLY A 107 -5.27 4.33 1.68
C GLY A 107 -3.87 3.72 1.51
N VAL A 108 -2.91 4.10 2.36
CA VAL A 108 -1.52 3.65 2.21
C VAL A 108 -1.35 2.13 2.34
N MET A 109 -2.22 1.46 3.10
CA MET A 109 -2.15 0.01 3.32
C MET A 109 -2.36 -0.78 2.03
N VAL A 110 -3.12 -0.22 1.07
CA VAL A 110 -3.30 -0.81 -0.26
C VAL A 110 -1.98 -0.85 -1.03
N VAL A 111 -1.17 0.22 -0.94
CA VAL A 111 0.14 0.29 -1.61
C VAL A 111 1.08 -0.78 -1.06
N TYR A 112 1.08 -0.99 0.27
CA TYR A 112 1.90 -2.02 0.91
C TYR A 112 1.56 -3.43 0.40
N ALA A 113 0.26 -3.72 0.26
CA ALA A 113 -0.19 -5.00 -0.32
C ALA A 113 0.26 -5.15 -1.78
N VAL A 114 0.16 -4.09 -2.60
CA VAL A 114 0.61 -4.11 -4.00
C VAL A 114 2.12 -4.35 -4.09
N VAL A 115 2.93 -3.60 -3.33
CA VAL A 115 4.40 -3.76 -3.31
C VAL A 115 4.80 -5.17 -2.90
N LEU A 116 4.15 -5.75 -1.88
CA LEU A 116 4.39 -7.13 -1.46
C LEU A 116 4.06 -8.16 -2.55
N VAL A 117 2.95 -7.98 -3.28
CA VAL A 117 2.57 -8.84 -4.41
C VAL A 117 3.64 -8.79 -5.50
N LEU A 118 4.10 -7.60 -5.87
CA LEU A 118 5.10 -7.42 -6.91
C LEU A 118 6.45 -8.01 -6.47
N ALA A 119 6.87 -7.82 -5.21
CA ALA A 119 8.09 -8.41 -4.66
C ALA A 119 8.07 -9.94 -4.69
N SER A 120 6.95 -10.51 -4.27
CA SER A 120 6.75 -11.96 -4.28
C SER A 120 6.84 -12.54 -5.70
N ARG A 121 6.35 -11.81 -6.71
CA ARG A 121 6.46 -12.21 -8.12
C ARG A 121 7.89 -12.14 -8.64
N ILE A 122 8.63 -11.08 -8.28
CA ILE A 122 10.04 -10.96 -8.68
C ILE A 122 10.84 -12.12 -8.11
N LEU A 123 10.71 -12.40 -6.80
CA LEU A 123 11.45 -13.47 -6.15
C LEU A 123 11.17 -14.85 -6.77
N ARG A 124 9.90 -15.15 -7.06
CA ARG A 124 9.49 -16.42 -7.72
C ARG A 124 10.06 -16.59 -9.12
N ALA A 125 10.29 -15.49 -9.82
CA ALA A 125 10.84 -15.49 -11.16
C ALA A 125 12.37 -15.55 -11.18
N THR A 126 13.05 -14.85 -10.28
CA THR A 126 14.54 -14.88 -10.21
C THR A 126 15.09 -16.10 -9.52
N GLN A 127 14.41 -16.59 -8.48
CA GLN A 127 14.88 -17.67 -7.62
C GLN A 127 13.73 -18.65 -7.38
N PRO A 128 13.37 -19.49 -8.37
CA PRO A 128 12.22 -20.38 -8.28
C PRO A 128 12.29 -21.31 -7.08
N ARG A 129 13.47 -21.85 -6.75
CA ARG A 129 13.68 -22.73 -5.60
C ARG A 129 13.25 -22.10 -4.28
N LEU A 130 13.59 -20.82 -4.06
CA LEU A 130 13.18 -20.10 -2.85
C LEU A 130 11.73 -19.61 -2.94
N GLY A 131 11.35 -19.04 -4.08
CA GLY A 131 10.04 -18.42 -4.27
C GLY A 131 8.86 -19.39 -4.25
N TRP A 132 9.08 -20.63 -4.68
CA TRP A 132 8.07 -21.68 -4.74
C TRP A 132 8.01 -22.57 -3.49
N ASN A 133 8.93 -22.36 -2.53
CA ASN A 133 8.91 -23.09 -1.27
C ASN A 133 7.54 -22.98 -0.57
N PRO A 134 6.99 -24.11 -0.08
CA PRO A 134 5.65 -24.14 0.52
C PRO A 134 5.57 -23.25 1.76
N THR A 135 6.66 -23.17 2.54
CA THR A 135 6.76 -22.31 3.73
C THR A 135 6.64 -20.84 3.37
N LEU A 136 7.39 -20.37 2.36
CA LEU A 136 7.35 -18.98 1.93
C LEU A 136 5.98 -18.62 1.33
N ARG A 137 5.38 -19.53 0.55
CA ARG A 137 4.02 -19.36 0.02
C ARG A 137 2.99 -19.19 1.14
N LYS A 138 3.07 -20.00 2.20
CA LYS A 138 2.21 -19.88 3.39
C LYS A 138 2.46 -18.55 4.13
N ALA A 139 3.73 -18.19 4.36
CA ALA A 139 4.10 -16.95 5.04
C ALA A 139 3.57 -15.69 4.33
N ILE A 140 3.68 -15.64 3.00
CA ILE A 140 3.14 -14.54 2.19
C ILE A 140 1.61 -14.49 2.29
N LYS A 141 0.91 -15.64 2.25
CA LYS A 141 -0.55 -15.70 2.43
C LYS A 141 -0.97 -15.20 3.82
N ILE A 142 -0.27 -15.64 4.87
CA ILE A 142 -0.51 -15.18 6.25
C ILE A 142 -0.29 -13.67 6.35
N SER A 143 0.74 -13.13 5.69
CA SER A 143 1.00 -11.68 5.67
C SER A 143 -0.16 -10.88 5.06
N TYR A 144 -0.82 -11.39 4.00
CA TYR A 144 -2.01 -10.73 3.44
C TYR A 144 -3.20 -10.76 4.39
N ILE A 145 -3.45 -11.88 5.06
CA ILE A 145 -4.50 -11.98 6.07
C ILE A 145 -4.18 -11.02 7.22
N GLY A 146 -2.91 -10.95 7.63
CA GLY A 146 -2.44 -10.02 8.65
C GLY A 146 -2.67 -8.55 8.30
N ILE A 147 -2.47 -8.12 7.05
CA ILE A 147 -2.83 -6.77 6.61
C ILE A 147 -4.31 -6.49 6.86
N ILE A 148 -5.21 -7.40 6.47
CA ILE A 148 -6.66 -7.22 6.64
C ILE A 148 -7.02 -7.13 8.13
N VAL A 149 -6.46 -8.02 8.95
CA VAL A 149 -6.69 -8.03 10.41
C VAL A 149 -6.20 -6.71 11.04
N VAL A 150 -5.00 -6.25 10.68
CA VAL A 150 -4.43 -4.99 11.18
C VAL A 150 -5.27 -3.78 10.74
N VAL A 151 -5.76 -3.76 9.50
CA VAL A 151 -6.69 -2.71 9.04
C VAL A 151 -7.93 -2.66 9.94
N ILE A 152 -8.58 -3.81 10.17
CA ILE A 152 -9.80 -3.88 10.98
C ILE A 152 -9.52 -3.44 12.41
N LEU A 153 -8.47 -3.95 13.05
CA LEU A 153 -8.10 -3.58 14.41
C LEU A 153 -7.78 -2.08 14.51
N LEU A 154 -6.97 -1.55 13.59
CA LEU A 154 -6.60 -0.14 13.60
C LEU A 154 -7.83 0.77 13.45
N LEU A 155 -8.79 0.42 12.58
CA LEU A 155 -10.03 1.19 12.43
C LEU A 155 -10.91 1.12 13.69
N SER A 156 -11.14 -0.09 14.22
CA SER A 156 -11.97 -0.29 15.40
C SER A 156 -11.43 0.47 16.62
N PHE A 157 -10.11 0.43 16.84
CA PHE A 157 -9.49 1.11 17.97
C PHE A 157 -9.32 2.62 17.77
N ILE A 158 -9.21 3.11 16.53
CA ILE A 158 -9.33 4.55 16.26
C ILE A 158 -10.72 5.03 16.68
N ILE A 159 -11.79 4.34 16.26
CA ILE A 159 -13.17 4.70 16.60
C ILE A 159 -13.38 4.59 18.13
N ALA A 160 -12.96 3.49 18.75
CA ALA A 160 -13.09 3.33 20.20
C ALA A 160 -12.38 4.45 20.99
N SER A 161 -11.23 4.93 20.50
CA SER A 161 -10.46 5.99 21.17
C SER A 161 -11.17 7.35 21.16
N VAL A 162 -11.96 7.65 20.12
CA VAL A 162 -12.66 8.93 19.96
C VAL A 162 -14.04 8.94 20.63
N GLU A 163 -14.65 7.77 20.85
CA GLU A 163 -15.97 7.66 21.48
C GLU A 163 -15.93 7.64 23.03
N THR A 164 -14.74 7.46 23.63
CA THR A 164 -14.57 7.31 25.08
C THR A 164 -13.67 8.37 25.71
N LEU A 165 -13.94 8.73 26.97
CA LEU A 165 -13.00 9.48 27.83
C LEU A 165 -12.15 8.57 28.70
N ASN A 166 -12.43 7.26 28.74
CA ASN A 166 -11.72 6.33 29.60
C ASN A 166 -10.25 6.18 29.15
N GLN A 167 -9.33 6.57 30.04
CA GLN A 167 -7.88 6.53 29.80
C GLN A 167 -7.36 5.11 29.53
N GLY A 168 -7.96 4.08 30.13
CA GLY A 168 -7.58 2.69 29.90
C GLY A 168 -7.81 2.27 28.45
N ILE A 169 -8.99 2.60 27.89
CA ILE A 169 -9.34 2.29 26.50
C ILE A 169 -8.48 3.09 25.52
N ARG A 170 -8.21 4.36 25.81
CA ARG A 170 -7.33 5.20 24.98
C ARG A 170 -5.90 4.67 24.96
N THR A 171 -5.37 4.25 26.11
CA THR A 171 -4.04 3.65 26.22
C THR A 171 -3.95 2.33 25.46
N ALA A 172 -4.94 1.45 25.61
CA ALA A 172 -5.03 0.21 24.83
C ALA A 172 -5.09 0.50 23.32
N SER A 173 -5.91 1.47 22.91
CA SER A 173 -6.04 1.90 21.51
C SER A 173 -4.73 2.44 20.93
N LEU A 174 -3.95 3.18 21.73
CA LEU A 174 -2.64 3.67 21.32
C LEU A 174 -1.65 2.50 21.12
N TRP A 175 -1.62 1.53 22.03
CA TRP A 175 -0.77 0.35 21.89
C TRP A 175 -1.14 -0.48 20.66
N VAL A 176 -2.44 -0.67 20.39
CA VAL A 176 -2.90 -1.35 19.17
C VAL A 176 -2.47 -0.59 17.92
N GLN A 177 -2.58 0.74 17.89
CA GLN A 177 -2.12 1.56 16.76
C GLN A 177 -0.61 1.48 16.56
N ARG A 178 0.18 1.49 17.65
CA ARG A 178 1.64 1.32 17.62
C ARG A 178 2.04 -0.04 17.09
N ALA A 179 1.44 -1.11 17.60
CA ALA A 179 1.68 -2.48 17.14
C ALA A 179 1.28 -2.67 15.66
N SER A 180 0.16 -2.09 15.24
CA SER A 180 -0.34 -2.12 13.86
C SER A 180 0.64 -1.46 12.89
N ASN A 181 1.11 -0.25 13.20
CA ASN A 181 2.09 0.44 12.34
C ASN A 181 3.46 -0.23 12.34
N LEU A 182 3.88 -0.81 13.48
CA LEU A 182 5.10 -1.61 13.55
C LEU A 182 4.99 -2.86 12.65
N TYR A 183 3.87 -3.57 12.71
CA TYR A 183 3.63 -4.73 11.84
C TYR A 183 3.69 -4.34 10.35
N LEU A 184 3.04 -3.24 9.96
CA LEU A 184 3.08 -2.75 8.57
C LEU A 184 4.49 -2.31 8.15
N LEU A 185 5.29 -1.74 9.05
CA LEU A 185 6.69 -1.42 8.80
C LEU A 185 7.51 -2.69 8.53
N LEU A 186 7.39 -3.70 9.40
CA LEU A 186 8.08 -4.98 9.23
C LEU A 186 7.68 -5.66 7.92
N LEU A 187 6.40 -5.58 7.55
CA LEU A 187 5.91 -6.11 6.28
C LEU A 187 6.51 -5.35 5.08
N ASN A 188 6.64 -4.02 5.15
CA ASN A 188 7.30 -3.23 4.10
C ASN A 188 8.80 -3.56 3.98
N CYS A 189 9.46 -4.05 5.03
CA CYS A 189 10.83 -4.54 4.94
C CYS A 189 10.96 -5.84 4.12
N ILE A 190 9.89 -6.63 3.95
CA ILE A 190 9.93 -7.89 3.19
C ILE A 190 10.26 -7.65 1.72
N ALA A 191 9.66 -6.63 1.10
CA ALA A 191 9.88 -6.32 -0.31
C ALA A 191 11.35 -5.99 -0.66
N PRO A 192 12.05 -5.07 0.03
CA PRO A 192 13.47 -4.84 -0.21
C PRO A 192 14.34 -6.05 0.15
N ILE A 193 13.98 -6.85 1.16
CA ILE A 193 14.71 -8.11 1.46
C ILE A 193 14.60 -9.09 0.27
N PHE A 194 13.42 -9.24 -0.32
CA PHE A 194 13.24 -10.09 -1.50
C PHE A 194 14.01 -9.57 -2.72
N LEU A 195 14.05 -8.25 -2.91
CA LEU A 195 14.86 -7.62 -3.95
C LEU A 195 16.37 -7.84 -3.71
N LEU A 196 16.81 -7.73 -2.46
CA LEU A 196 18.21 -7.97 -2.09
C LEU A 196 18.61 -9.41 -2.39
N PHE A 197 17.81 -10.40 -1.96
CA PHE A 197 18.04 -11.80 -2.30
C PHE A 197 18.05 -12.02 -3.81
N SER A 198 17.15 -11.37 -4.53
CA SER A 198 17.09 -11.45 -5.99
C SER A 198 18.32 -10.86 -6.70
N CYS A 199 19.05 -9.93 -6.09
CA CYS A 199 20.23 -9.29 -6.67
C CYS A 199 21.54 -9.96 -6.23
N VAL A 200 21.60 -10.45 -4.99
CA VAL A 200 22.81 -11.02 -4.38
C VAL A 200 22.99 -12.50 -4.72
N LEU A 201 21.89 -13.28 -4.79
CA LEU A 201 22.03 -14.69 -5.13
C LEU A 201 22.39 -14.85 -6.62
N PRO A 202 23.27 -15.83 -6.95
CA PRO A 202 23.56 -16.18 -8.33
C PRO A 202 22.26 -16.54 -9.05
N THR A 203 22.16 -16.14 -10.32
CA THR A 203 20.96 -16.41 -11.13
C THR A 203 20.74 -17.91 -11.25
N ASP A 204 19.58 -18.38 -10.79
CA ASP A 204 19.22 -19.80 -10.89
C ASP A 204 19.09 -20.17 -12.38
N PRO A 205 19.60 -21.34 -12.83
CA PRO A 205 19.39 -21.82 -14.21
C PRO A 205 17.90 -21.94 -14.59
N GLU A 206 17.00 -22.07 -13.61
CA GLU A 206 15.55 -22.09 -13.83
C GLU A 206 14.90 -20.69 -13.79
N ALA A 207 15.68 -19.61 -13.67
CA ALA A 207 15.14 -18.26 -13.61
C ALA A 207 14.32 -17.90 -14.87
N GLU A 208 13.15 -17.32 -14.65
CA GLU A 208 12.19 -16.99 -15.69
C GLU A 208 12.04 -15.49 -15.85
N ASN A 209 11.96 -15.03 -17.11
CA ASN A 209 11.47 -13.70 -17.40
C ASN A 209 9.97 -13.75 -17.74
N PHE A 210 9.19 -12.82 -17.19
CA PHE A 210 7.73 -12.73 -17.40
C PHE A 210 7.30 -11.32 -17.83
N GLY A 211 6.14 -11.17 -18.48
CA GLY A 211 5.73 -9.86 -18.99
C GLY A 211 6.66 -9.31 -20.10
N SER A 212 6.59 -8.01 -20.38
CA SER A 212 7.17 -7.42 -21.59
C SER A 212 8.59 -6.84 -21.46
N CYS A 213 9.28 -7.02 -20.34
CA CYS A 213 10.56 -6.32 -20.07
C CYS A 213 11.62 -7.15 -19.37
N SER A 214 12.87 -6.67 -19.39
CA SER A 214 13.99 -7.24 -18.65
C SER A 214 13.73 -7.27 -17.14
N MET A 215 14.28 -8.27 -16.47
CA MET A 215 14.13 -8.47 -15.04
C MET A 215 14.75 -7.33 -14.21
N ARG A 216 15.88 -6.77 -14.68
CA ARG A 216 16.53 -5.62 -14.03
C ARG A 216 15.62 -4.40 -13.97
N THR A 217 14.90 -4.10 -15.05
CA THR A 217 13.97 -2.96 -15.09
C THR A 217 12.84 -3.12 -14.07
N LYS A 218 12.35 -4.35 -13.87
CA LYS A 218 11.32 -4.65 -12.86
C LYS A 218 11.87 -4.50 -11.44
N GLN A 219 13.09 -4.97 -11.19
CA GLN A 219 13.77 -4.83 -9.91
C GLN A 219 13.99 -3.35 -9.57
N ILE A 220 14.45 -2.53 -10.51
CA ILE A 220 14.61 -1.08 -10.32
C ILE A 220 13.27 -0.42 -10.01
N LEU A 221 12.24 -0.71 -10.82
CA LEU A 221 10.91 -0.13 -10.62
C LEU A 221 10.36 -0.46 -9.23
N LEU A 222 10.45 -1.73 -8.82
CA LEU A 222 9.99 -2.17 -7.52
C LEU A 222 10.88 -1.63 -6.39
N GLY A 223 12.19 -1.51 -6.61
CA GLY A 223 13.13 -0.95 -5.64
C GLY A 223 12.79 0.49 -5.30
N VAL A 224 12.55 1.33 -6.31
CA VAL A 224 12.13 2.72 -6.12
C VAL A 224 10.78 2.79 -5.38
N ALA A 225 9.79 1.99 -5.80
CA ALA A 225 8.49 1.95 -5.13
C ALA A 225 8.57 1.45 -3.67
N SER A 226 9.42 0.46 -3.41
CA SER A 226 9.63 -0.11 -2.08
C SER A 226 10.36 0.88 -1.18
N PHE A 227 11.32 1.64 -1.71
CA PHE A 227 12.02 2.70 -0.97
C PHE A 227 11.03 3.75 -0.45
N PHE A 228 10.20 4.31 -1.33
CA PHE A 228 9.21 5.31 -0.92
C PHE A 228 8.16 4.73 0.04
N SER A 229 7.68 3.51 -0.22
CA SER A 229 6.70 2.85 0.66
C SER A 229 7.26 2.56 2.05
N LEU A 230 8.52 2.12 2.13
CA LEU A 230 9.22 1.87 3.38
C LEU A 230 9.46 3.17 4.14
N PHE A 231 9.86 4.25 3.45
CA PHE A 231 10.04 5.56 4.06
C PHE A 231 8.74 6.07 4.68
N ILE A 232 7.62 5.99 3.95
CA ILE A 232 6.30 6.39 4.46
C ILE A 232 5.91 5.56 5.68
N SER A 233 6.10 4.24 5.63
CA SER A 233 5.78 3.35 6.75
C SER A 233 6.66 3.61 7.96
N GLY A 234 7.95 3.86 7.74
CA GLY A 234 8.92 4.19 8.78
C GLY A 234 8.60 5.51 9.45
N PHE A 235 8.27 6.54 8.66
CA PHE A 235 7.84 7.84 9.18
C PHE A 235 6.57 7.72 10.02
N ARG A 236 5.53 7.03 9.53
CA ARG A 236 4.28 6.80 10.27
C ARG A 236 4.51 6.03 11.58
N CYS A 237 5.32 4.98 11.52
CA CYS A 237 5.69 4.21 12.71
C CYS A 237 6.47 5.08 13.71
N GLY A 238 7.43 5.88 13.24
CA GLY A 238 8.18 6.82 14.09
C GLY A 238 7.25 7.82 14.79
N THR A 239 6.32 8.43 14.05
CA THR A 239 5.42 9.46 14.61
C THR A 239 4.45 8.91 15.66
N ILE A 240 3.95 7.67 15.52
CA ILE A 240 3.02 7.07 16.50
C ILE A 240 3.74 6.54 17.75
N TRP A 241 5.03 6.19 17.62
CA TRP A 241 5.87 5.75 18.73
C TRP A 241 6.51 6.90 19.49
N ALA A 242 6.64 8.07 18.85
CA ALA A 242 7.08 9.29 19.51
C ALA A 242 6.18 9.66 20.70
N THR A 243 6.73 10.45 21.62
CA THR A 243 5.98 10.92 22.78
C THR A 243 4.80 11.79 22.32
N PRO A 244 3.55 11.46 22.72
CA PRO A 244 2.40 12.27 22.33
C PRO A 244 2.55 13.69 22.86
N ARG A 245 2.58 14.67 21.94
CA ARG A 245 2.61 16.09 22.29
C ARG A 245 1.22 16.71 22.17
N PRO A 246 0.89 17.73 22.97
CA PRO A 246 -0.38 18.44 22.83
C PRO A 246 -0.43 19.18 21.50
N ALA A 247 -1.64 19.37 20.95
CA ALA A 247 -1.82 20.08 19.68
C ALA A 247 -1.34 21.56 19.69
N SER A 248 -1.13 22.15 20.88
CA SER A 248 -0.57 23.49 21.07
C SER A 248 0.96 23.55 20.96
N ASP A 249 1.67 22.42 21.13
CA ASP A 249 3.13 22.32 21.04
C ASP A 249 3.53 21.15 20.11
N PRO A 250 3.30 21.28 18.78
CA PRO A 250 3.63 20.24 17.82
C PRO A 250 5.15 20.06 17.68
N ALA A 251 5.60 18.83 17.46
CA ALA A 251 7.00 18.57 17.17
C ALA A 251 7.36 18.94 15.71
N TRP A 252 8.65 18.94 15.39
CA TRP A 252 9.12 19.16 14.01
C TRP A 252 8.53 18.17 13.00
N TYR A 253 8.28 16.92 13.42
CA TYR A 253 7.70 15.88 12.57
C TYR A 253 6.18 16.03 12.35
N ASP A 254 5.51 16.87 13.13
CA ASP A 254 4.08 17.15 12.97
C ASP A 254 3.82 18.28 11.94
N HIS A 255 4.89 18.87 11.40
CA HIS A 255 4.82 20.00 10.50
C HIS A 255 4.07 19.68 9.18
N ARG A 256 3.30 20.66 8.68
CA ARG A 256 2.49 20.55 7.45
C ARG A 256 3.30 20.14 6.23
N ALA A 257 4.52 20.66 6.09
CA ALA A 257 5.41 20.30 4.99
C ALA A 257 5.66 18.79 4.91
N LEU A 258 5.85 18.12 6.05
CA LEU A 258 6.10 16.67 6.09
C LEU A 258 4.85 15.88 5.74
N PHE A 259 3.67 16.36 6.13
CA PHE A 259 2.41 15.78 5.68
C PHE A 259 2.31 15.79 4.14
N TYR A 260 2.57 16.92 3.49
CA TYR A 260 2.47 17.02 2.03
C TYR A 260 3.59 16.28 1.30
N ILE A 261 4.84 16.42 1.73
CA ILE A 261 5.99 15.83 1.03
C ILE A 261 6.04 14.33 1.26
N VAL A 262 6.03 13.90 2.53
CA VAL A 262 6.27 12.50 2.89
C VAL A 262 5.01 11.67 2.71
N LEU A 263 3.87 12.12 3.25
CA LEU A 263 2.67 11.29 3.24
C LEU A 263 1.88 11.35 1.93
N LEU A 264 1.82 12.50 1.25
CA LEU A 264 1.09 12.60 -0.04
C LEU A 264 2.04 12.59 -1.25
N GLY A 265 3.16 13.30 -1.18
CA GLY A 265 4.11 13.47 -2.28
C GLY A 265 4.73 12.16 -2.72
N PHE A 266 5.33 11.41 -1.80
CA PHE A 266 5.92 10.10 -2.13
C PHE A 266 4.89 9.09 -2.65
N GLU A 267 3.63 9.18 -2.23
CA GLU A 267 2.57 8.34 -2.78
C GLU A 267 2.23 8.68 -4.23
N ILE A 268 2.15 9.97 -4.55
CA ILE A 268 2.01 10.45 -5.93
C ILE A 268 3.17 9.93 -6.78
N VAL A 269 4.41 10.01 -6.30
CA VAL A 269 5.56 9.47 -7.00
C VAL A 269 5.37 7.99 -7.32
N VAL A 270 4.94 7.16 -6.35
CA VAL A 270 4.67 5.74 -6.57
C VAL A 270 3.54 5.50 -7.59
N ILE A 271 2.43 6.26 -7.51
CA ILE A 271 1.30 6.14 -8.45
C ILE A 271 1.77 6.39 -9.88
N TYR A 272 2.42 7.54 -10.11
CA TYR A 272 2.82 7.93 -11.46
C TYR A 272 3.99 7.10 -11.99
N LEU A 273 4.90 6.65 -11.12
CA LEU A 273 5.91 5.67 -11.46
C LEU A 273 5.28 4.40 -12.04
N PHE A 274 4.24 3.87 -11.40
CA PHE A 274 3.53 2.67 -11.88
C PHE A 274 2.76 2.92 -13.18
N ILE A 275 2.06 4.04 -13.31
CA ILE A 275 1.32 4.39 -14.53
C ILE A 275 2.27 4.54 -15.72
N PHE A 276 3.30 5.38 -15.60
CA PHE A 276 4.22 5.65 -16.71
C PHE A 276 5.09 4.45 -17.05
N ALA A 277 5.50 3.67 -16.05
CA ALA A 277 6.23 2.44 -16.31
C ALA A 277 5.34 1.31 -16.86
N ARG A 278 4.02 1.52 -17.07
CA ARG A 278 3.11 0.48 -17.57
C ARG A 278 3.31 -0.82 -16.80
N PHE A 279 3.32 -0.72 -15.47
CA PHE A 279 3.64 -1.84 -14.59
C PHE A 279 2.70 -3.03 -14.79
N ASP A 280 1.50 -2.77 -15.29
CA ASP A 280 0.52 -3.74 -15.70
C ASP A 280 1.06 -4.73 -16.75
N GLN A 281 1.81 -4.25 -17.74
CA GLN A 281 2.42 -5.09 -18.78
C GLN A 281 3.71 -5.75 -18.28
N LYS A 282 4.49 -5.03 -17.48
CA LYS A 282 5.79 -5.51 -16.98
C LYS A 282 5.65 -6.63 -15.95
N PHE A 283 4.59 -6.60 -15.15
CA PHE A 283 4.38 -7.55 -14.03
C PHE A 283 3.25 -8.54 -14.27
N TRP A 284 2.71 -8.61 -15.49
CA TRP A 284 1.67 -9.56 -15.82
C TRP A 284 2.19 -11.01 -15.79
N VAL A 285 1.43 -11.89 -15.14
CA VAL A 285 1.69 -13.33 -15.05
C VAL A 285 0.45 -14.04 -15.58
N PRO A 286 0.58 -15.08 -16.42
CA PRO A 286 -0.55 -15.88 -16.89
C PRO A 286 -1.39 -16.45 -15.73
N ASN A 287 -2.70 -16.58 -15.94
CA ASN A 287 -3.57 -17.17 -14.93
C ASN A 287 -3.24 -18.66 -14.74
N GLY A 288 -3.23 -19.14 -13.50
CA GLY A 288 -3.03 -20.56 -13.19
C GLY A 288 -1.58 -21.00 -13.02
N SER A 289 -0.61 -20.09 -12.96
CA SER A 289 0.79 -20.45 -12.65
C SER A 289 0.93 -20.98 -11.22
N GLN A 290 1.04 -22.31 -11.06
CA GLN A 290 1.09 -22.98 -9.75
C GLN A 290 2.49 -23.48 -9.33
N GLY A 291 3.46 -23.48 -10.25
CA GLY A 291 4.83 -23.93 -10.00
C GLY A 291 5.88 -23.31 -10.94
N PRO A 292 7.16 -23.72 -10.79
CA PRO A 292 8.25 -23.34 -11.69
C PRO A 292 7.92 -23.64 -13.15
N GLY A 293 8.38 -22.81 -14.08
CA GLY A 293 8.04 -22.82 -15.50
C GLY A 293 6.68 -22.19 -15.84
N GLY A 294 5.87 -21.85 -14.84
CA GLY A 294 4.52 -21.34 -15.02
C GLY A 294 4.44 -19.85 -15.37
N TYR A 295 5.49 -19.05 -15.14
CA TYR A 295 5.45 -17.59 -15.34
C TYR A 295 5.77 -17.22 -16.80
N SER A 296 6.68 -17.97 -17.42
CA SER A 296 7.05 -17.92 -18.83
C SER A 296 6.11 -18.72 -19.74
N GLY A 297 5.22 -19.53 -19.16
CA GLY A 297 4.35 -20.46 -19.90
C GLY A 297 5.10 -21.67 -20.46
N ARG A 298 6.32 -21.95 -19.98
CA ARG A 298 7.14 -23.08 -20.41
C ARG A 298 6.42 -24.42 -20.27
N ASN A 299 5.76 -24.67 -19.13
CA ASN A 299 5.03 -25.92 -18.90
C ASN A 299 3.85 -26.11 -19.86
N GLN A 300 3.24 -25.00 -20.30
CA GLN A 300 2.13 -25.03 -21.27
C GLN A 300 2.62 -25.28 -22.70
N LYS A 301 3.82 -24.78 -23.03
CA LYS A 301 4.50 -25.04 -24.31
C LYS A 301 5.03 -26.48 -24.38
N GLU A 302 5.65 -26.97 -23.31
CA GLU A 302 6.11 -28.37 -23.21
C GLU A 302 4.93 -29.35 -23.31
N GLY A 303 3.83 -29.12 -22.59
CA GLY A 303 2.63 -29.97 -22.68
C GLY A 303 1.98 -29.98 -24.07
N LYS A 304 1.95 -28.84 -24.78
CA LYS A 304 1.47 -28.79 -26.17
C LYS A 304 2.40 -29.51 -27.15
N GLY A 305 3.73 -29.36 -26.99
CA GLY A 305 4.70 -30.03 -27.85
C GLY A 305 4.70 -31.55 -27.69
N VAL A 306 4.41 -32.07 -26.48
CA VAL A 306 4.21 -33.51 -26.27
C VAL A 306 2.94 -33.99 -26.97
N ALA A 307 1.81 -33.29 -26.79
CA ALA A 307 0.55 -33.66 -27.43
C ALA A 307 0.58 -33.57 -28.97
N GLU A 308 1.37 -32.66 -29.54
CA GLU A 308 1.57 -32.53 -30.99
C GLU A 308 2.44 -33.66 -31.55
N LYS A 309 3.49 -34.07 -30.81
CA LYS A 309 4.31 -35.24 -31.15
C LYS A 309 3.53 -36.55 -31.05
N GLU A 310 2.67 -36.68 -30.05
CA GLU A 310 1.83 -37.87 -29.84
C GLU A 310 0.80 -38.01 -30.98
N ARG A 311 0.18 -36.91 -31.42
CA ARG A 311 -0.69 -36.91 -32.61
C ARG A 311 0.04 -37.22 -33.91
N ALA A 312 1.27 -36.73 -34.08
CA ALA A 312 2.09 -37.02 -35.26
C ALA A 312 2.51 -38.50 -35.29
N PHE A 313 2.86 -39.08 -34.13
CA PHE A 313 3.16 -40.50 -34.01
C PHE A 313 1.94 -41.37 -34.32
N ASP A 314 0.76 -41.04 -33.80
CA ASP A 314 -0.48 -41.77 -34.08
C ASP A 314 -0.89 -41.70 -35.56
N SER A 315 -0.64 -40.57 -36.24
CA SER A 315 -0.89 -40.45 -37.69
C SER A 315 0.06 -41.29 -38.54
N ASP A 316 1.33 -41.41 -38.14
CA ASP A 316 2.31 -42.25 -38.83
C ASP A 316 1.96 -43.74 -38.68
N VAL A 317 1.51 -44.16 -37.49
CA VAL A 317 1.07 -45.54 -37.21
C VAL A 317 -0.19 -45.93 -37.99
N GLN A 318 -1.11 -44.98 -38.25
CA GLN A 318 -2.31 -45.23 -39.07
C GLN A 318 -2.04 -45.26 -40.59
N SER A 319 -0.85 -44.86 -41.02
CA SER A 319 -0.48 -44.77 -42.45
C SER A 319 0.28 -46.00 -42.98
N VAL A 320 0.48 -47.02 -42.14
CA VAL A 320 1.12 -48.32 -42.44
C VAL A 320 0.06 -49.43 -42.42
#